data_AF-A0AAD3CMW2-F1
#
_entry.id   AF-A0AAD3CMW2-F1
#
_cell.length_a   1.000
_cell.length_b   1.000
_cell.length_c   1.000
_cell.angle_alpha   90.00
_cell.angle_beta   90.00
_cell.angle_gamma   90.00
#
_symmetry.space_group_name_H-M   'P 1'
#
loop_
_entity.id
_entity.type
_entity.pdbx_description
1 polymer ?
#
loop_
_entity_poly.entity_id
_entity_poly.type
_entity_poly.pdbx_seq_one_letter_code
_entity_poly.pdbx_strand_id
1 'polypeptide(L)'
;MSDPKTSVPSSHFDLYTKFYAQALRLATSSSSNLDNDAKITSDEAVANAKSRNQKIVITLDTITKLSFGLDEKNKTNVVLYGGGALELVIALVKSASFNDLDKVLATELKNKIQTSAMKAVKTCSIRNPAGRSRARAAGVVSFLKEVLDRAVLESDPNAVIAEEGFTTLAAICLGDDLNALQSSIIFKPLLSKSKTVFPDAKSMHQKTLYLETLFAAVEKEQEKLIQTITKADGGEKTGLQIFFENVDECEKEIRIGFGHLEDEKYAMSNKHYKHALSLITPYLSHTSLLDELMVEIRSKKAKAAMETGKFDECLEDTSLLLERKDTAEENLRINLLKLHAKALTMVGREQEGKEVLAKLKLLSPQSEQEISQQLKESVKIDA
;
A
#
# COMPACT_ATOMS: atom_id res chain seq x y z
N MET A 1 -34.04 -37.36 20.02
CA MET A 1 -34.15 -36.24 19.09
C MET A 1 -33.13 -35.21 19.53
N SER A 2 -32.02 -35.16 18.82
CA SER A 2 -30.90 -34.25 19.10
C SER A 2 -31.25 -32.87 18.57
N ASP A 3 -31.24 -31.88 19.44
CA ASP A 3 -31.42 -30.48 19.07
C ASP A 3 -30.38 -30.08 18.00
N PRO A 4 -30.81 -29.34 16.96
CA PRO A 4 -29.89 -28.82 15.97
C PRO A 4 -29.03 -27.75 16.66
N LYS A 5 -27.73 -28.04 16.77
CA LYS A 5 -26.72 -27.07 17.19
C LYS A 5 -26.88 -25.81 16.36
N THR A 6 -27.36 -24.75 17.00
CA THR A 6 -27.27 -23.38 16.49
C THR A 6 -25.81 -23.08 16.23
N SER A 7 -25.47 -22.97 14.94
CA SER A 7 -24.13 -22.58 14.49
C SER A 7 -23.78 -21.22 15.06
N VAL A 8 -22.64 -21.15 15.75
CA VAL A 8 -22.03 -19.90 16.24
C VAL A 8 -21.96 -18.88 15.10
N PRO A 9 -22.28 -17.59 15.32
CA PRO A 9 -22.16 -16.58 14.26
C PRO A 9 -20.70 -16.51 13.82
N SER A 10 -20.43 -16.71 12.53
CA SER A 10 -19.08 -16.49 12.00
C SER A 10 -18.67 -15.05 12.33
N SER A 11 -17.47 -14.87 12.88
CA SER A 11 -16.98 -13.54 13.23
C SER A 11 -17.01 -12.63 11.99
N HIS A 12 -17.23 -11.32 12.16
CA HIS A 12 -17.17 -10.38 11.03
C HIS A 12 -15.86 -10.52 10.25
N PHE A 13 -14.76 -10.87 10.94
CA PHE A 13 -13.46 -11.15 10.34
C PHE A 13 -13.49 -12.33 9.34
N ASP A 14 -14.13 -13.45 9.68
CA ASP A 14 -14.26 -14.60 8.78
C ASP A 14 -15.02 -14.27 7.50
N LEU A 15 -16.02 -13.39 7.59
CA LEU A 15 -16.77 -12.90 6.43
C LEU A 15 -15.86 -12.09 5.49
N TYR A 16 -15.04 -11.18 6.04
CA TYR A 16 -14.09 -10.41 5.26
C TYR A 16 -13.06 -11.32 4.58
N THR A 17 -12.45 -12.24 5.32
CA THR A 17 -11.43 -13.16 4.77
C THR A 17 -12.02 -14.02 3.65
N LYS A 18 -13.24 -14.53 3.81
CA LYS A 18 -13.94 -15.28 2.74
C LYS A 18 -14.22 -14.41 1.51
N PHE A 19 -14.68 -13.17 1.71
CA PHE A 19 -14.92 -12.23 0.61
C PHE A 19 -13.64 -11.92 -0.16
N TYR A 20 -12.56 -11.55 0.52
CA TYR A 20 -11.28 -11.24 -0.12
C TYR A 20 -10.69 -12.46 -0.84
N ALA A 21 -10.83 -13.66 -0.28
CA ALA A 21 -10.42 -14.89 -0.96
C ALA A 21 -11.22 -15.16 -2.25
N GLN A 22 -12.54 -14.92 -2.23
CA GLN A 22 -13.38 -15.05 -3.43
C GLN A 22 -13.05 -14.00 -4.50
N ALA A 23 -12.84 -12.76 -4.08
CA ALA A 23 -12.45 -11.67 -4.97
C ALA A 23 -11.07 -11.93 -5.59
N LEU A 24 -10.11 -12.42 -4.81
CA LEU A 24 -8.79 -12.81 -5.31
C LEU A 24 -8.91 -13.93 -6.34
N ARG A 25 -9.72 -14.96 -6.08
CA ARG A 25 -10.01 -16.00 -7.07
C ARG A 25 -10.58 -15.40 -8.34
N LEU A 26 -11.53 -14.46 -8.26
CA LEU A 26 -12.07 -13.81 -9.47
C LEU A 26 -10.98 -13.08 -10.26
N ALA A 27 -10.07 -12.38 -9.58
CA ALA A 27 -8.95 -11.66 -10.20
C ALA A 27 -7.90 -12.59 -10.82
N THR A 28 -7.63 -13.76 -10.23
CA THR A 28 -6.60 -14.70 -10.69
C THR A 28 -7.13 -15.84 -11.54
N SER A 29 -8.45 -16.05 -11.59
CA SER A 29 -9.05 -17.04 -12.48
C SER A 29 -8.80 -16.62 -13.92
N SER A 30 -7.78 -17.22 -14.55
CA SER A 30 -7.57 -17.12 -15.98
C SER A 30 -8.86 -17.51 -16.71
N SER A 31 -9.15 -16.86 -17.83
CA SER A 31 -10.13 -17.37 -18.80
C SER A 31 -9.72 -18.74 -19.40
N SER A 32 -8.56 -19.30 -18.99
CA SER A 32 -7.94 -20.50 -19.53
C SER A 32 -8.39 -21.83 -18.89
N ASN A 33 -9.48 -21.89 -18.11
CA ASN A 33 -10.14 -23.19 -17.85
C ASN A 33 -10.97 -23.67 -19.06
N LEU A 34 -10.57 -23.27 -20.27
CA LEU A 34 -11.20 -23.61 -21.54
C LEU A 34 -10.35 -24.57 -22.39
N ASP A 35 -9.37 -25.24 -21.78
CA ASP A 35 -8.60 -26.34 -22.41
C ASP A 35 -9.36 -27.69 -22.39
N ASN A 36 -10.64 -27.70 -22.00
CA ASN A 36 -11.51 -28.86 -22.22
C ASN A 36 -12.32 -28.67 -23.49
N ASP A 37 -11.73 -29.03 -24.64
CA ASP A 37 -12.29 -29.70 -25.85
C ASP A 37 -13.76 -29.47 -26.28
N ALA A 38 -14.41 -28.38 -25.86
CA ALA A 38 -15.72 -27.97 -26.34
C ALA A 38 -15.55 -26.67 -27.13
N LYS A 39 -15.96 -26.70 -28.41
CA LYS A 39 -16.18 -25.49 -29.20
C LYS A 39 -17.22 -24.63 -28.48
N ILE A 40 -16.75 -23.69 -27.67
CA ILE A 40 -17.60 -22.64 -27.10
C ILE A 40 -18.13 -21.83 -28.27
N THR A 41 -19.44 -21.69 -28.32
CA THR A 41 -20.05 -20.84 -29.34
C THR A 41 -19.73 -19.37 -29.06
N SER A 42 -19.70 -18.53 -30.10
CA SER A 42 -19.45 -17.09 -29.93
C SER A 42 -20.39 -16.45 -28.91
N ASP A 43 -21.65 -16.91 -28.84
CA ASP A 43 -22.66 -16.38 -27.93
C ASP A 43 -22.40 -16.78 -26.46
N GLU A 44 -21.91 -18.00 -26.22
CA GLU A 44 -21.51 -18.45 -24.88
C GLU A 44 -20.27 -17.70 -24.38
N ALA A 45 -19.30 -17.41 -25.26
CA ALA A 45 -18.13 -16.61 -24.93
C ALA A 45 -18.53 -15.18 -24.51
N VAL A 46 -19.42 -14.54 -25.29
CA VAL A 46 -19.99 -13.21 -24.97
C VAL A 46 -20.72 -13.23 -23.62
N ALA A 47 -21.58 -14.22 -23.39
CA ALA A 47 -22.36 -14.34 -22.14
C ALA A 47 -21.46 -14.56 -20.92
N ASN A 48 -20.41 -15.38 -21.07
CA ASN A 48 -19.42 -15.64 -20.02
C ASN A 48 -18.61 -14.39 -19.69
N ALA A 49 -18.12 -13.65 -20.71
CA ALA A 49 -17.40 -12.40 -20.52
C ALA A 49 -18.28 -11.35 -19.81
N LYS A 50 -19.54 -11.20 -20.22
CA LYS A 50 -20.52 -10.29 -19.59
C LYS A 50 -20.79 -10.67 -18.13
N SER A 51 -21.02 -11.95 -17.84
CA SER A 51 -21.25 -12.47 -16.49
C SER A 51 -20.05 -12.24 -15.58
N ARG A 52 -18.84 -12.53 -16.07
CA ARG A 52 -17.59 -12.28 -15.33
C ARG A 52 -17.39 -10.79 -15.02
N ASN A 53 -17.52 -9.93 -16.02
CA ASN A 53 -17.37 -8.49 -15.86
C ASN A 53 -18.40 -7.91 -14.89
N GLN A 54 -19.63 -8.41 -14.92
CA GLN A 54 -20.66 -8.02 -13.95
C GLN A 54 -20.30 -8.46 -12.52
N LYS A 55 -19.73 -9.65 -12.34
CA LYS A 55 -19.20 -10.08 -11.01
C LYS A 55 -18.09 -9.15 -10.53
N ILE A 56 -17.17 -8.74 -11.42
CA ILE A 56 -16.10 -7.78 -11.09
C ILE A 56 -16.70 -6.47 -10.57
N VAL A 57 -17.69 -5.89 -11.28
CA VAL A 57 -18.37 -4.67 -10.84
C VAL A 57 -19.01 -4.85 -9.46
N ILE A 58 -19.73 -5.95 -9.23
CA ILE A 58 -20.35 -6.26 -7.94
C ILE A 58 -19.30 -6.36 -6.82
N THR A 59 -18.17 -7.01 -7.09
CA THR A 59 -17.07 -7.13 -6.13
C THR A 59 -16.46 -5.76 -5.80
N LEU A 60 -16.21 -4.90 -6.78
CA LEU A 60 -15.69 -3.54 -6.57
C LEU A 60 -16.67 -2.66 -5.77
N ASP A 61 -17.96 -2.73 -6.09
CA ASP A 61 -19.01 -2.05 -5.33
C ASP A 61 -19.11 -2.58 -3.90
N THR A 62 -18.83 -3.87 -3.69
CA THR A 62 -18.80 -4.48 -2.36
C THR A 62 -17.58 -4.00 -1.57
N ILE A 63 -16.39 -3.93 -2.16
CA ILE A 63 -15.19 -3.33 -1.53
C ILE A 63 -15.50 -1.92 -1.05
N THR A 64 -16.12 -1.11 -1.92
CA THR A 64 -16.57 0.25 -1.59
C THR A 64 -17.47 0.27 -0.35
N LYS A 65 -18.40 -0.68 -0.21
CA LYS A 65 -19.32 -0.74 0.95
C LYS A 65 -18.65 -1.27 2.22
N LEU A 66 -17.78 -2.28 2.09
CA LEU A 66 -17.12 -2.94 3.22
C LEU A 66 -16.13 -2.01 3.95
N SER A 67 -15.45 -1.13 3.23
CA SER A 67 -14.47 -0.20 3.82
C SER A 67 -15.09 0.92 4.67
N PHE A 68 -16.42 1.16 4.59
CA PHE A 68 -17.13 2.13 5.45
C PHE A 68 -17.63 1.55 6.79
N GLY A 69 -17.46 0.25 7.05
CA GLY A 69 -18.06 -0.42 8.22
C GLY A 69 -17.09 -0.84 9.35
N LEU A 70 -15.80 -0.57 9.23
CA LEU A 70 -14.80 -0.97 10.22
C LEU A 70 -14.32 0.25 11.04
N ASP A 71 -14.25 0.11 12.36
CA ASP A 71 -13.56 1.07 13.22
C ASP A 71 -12.08 1.19 12.77
N GLU A 72 -11.40 2.29 13.11
CA GLU A 72 -10.00 2.51 12.70
C GLU A 72 -9.07 1.37 13.12
N LYS A 73 -9.38 0.71 14.24
CA LYS A 73 -8.58 -0.39 14.79
C LYS A 73 -8.66 -1.67 13.95
N ASN A 74 -9.85 -2.00 13.41
CA ASN A 74 -10.06 -3.19 12.59
C ASN A 74 -9.75 -2.94 11.10
N LYS A 75 -9.79 -1.68 10.64
CA LYS A 75 -9.32 -1.29 9.30
C LYS A 75 -7.84 -1.66 9.10
N THR A 76 -7.00 -1.42 10.11
CA THR A 76 -5.57 -1.75 10.06
C THR A 76 -5.36 -3.27 9.95
N ASN A 77 -6.14 -4.08 10.68
CA ASN A 77 -6.01 -5.53 10.64
C ASN A 77 -6.37 -6.14 9.27
N VAL A 78 -7.39 -5.61 8.57
CA VAL A 78 -7.73 -6.10 7.22
C VAL A 78 -6.69 -5.67 6.18
N VAL A 79 -6.01 -4.54 6.38
CA VAL A 79 -4.92 -4.04 5.51
C VAL A 79 -3.59 -4.79 5.75
N LEU A 80 -3.40 -5.37 6.94
CA LEU A 80 -2.15 -6.05 7.32
C LEU A 80 -1.99 -7.45 6.72
N TYR A 81 -3.06 -8.19 6.40
CA TYR A 81 -2.99 -9.60 5.95
C TYR A 81 -2.79 -9.81 4.43
N GLY A 82 -2.04 -8.91 3.76
CA GLY A 82 -1.56 -9.10 2.38
C GLY A 82 -2.15 -8.11 1.37
N GLY A 83 -1.27 -7.43 0.61
CA GLY A 83 -1.59 -6.63 -0.60
C GLY A 83 -2.95 -5.90 -0.58
N GLY A 84 -3.25 -5.23 0.52
CA GLY A 84 -4.61 -5.03 1.02
C GLY A 84 -5.51 -4.19 0.13
N ALA A 85 -6.58 -4.81 -0.40
CA ALA A 85 -7.70 -4.19 -1.13
C ALA A 85 -7.37 -3.37 -2.40
N LEU A 86 -6.40 -2.46 -2.38
CA LEU A 86 -5.98 -1.65 -3.53
C LEU A 86 -5.41 -2.53 -4.63
N GLU A 87 -4.45 -3.41 -4.33
CA GLU A 87 -3.89 -4.35 -5.30
C GLU A 87 -4.98 -5.27 -5.88
N LEU A 88 -5.93 -5.69 -5.04
CA LEU A 88 -7.06 -6.49 -5.49
C LEU A 88 -7.97 -5.72 -6.44
N VAL A 89 -8.26 -4.44 -6.16
CA VAL A 89 -9.01 -3.58 -7.09
C VAL A 89 -8.29 -3.48 -8.42
N ILE A 90 -6.98 -3.24 -8.42
CA ILE A 90 -6.17 -3.16 -9.65
C ILE A 90 -6.14 -4.52 -10.37
N ALA A 91 -6.01 -5.63 -9.66
CA ALA A 91 -6.01 -6.97 -10.23
C ALA A 91 -7.38 -7.32 -10.86
N LEU A 92 -8.49 -6.95 -10.20
CA LEU A 92 -9.83 -7.15 -10.73
C LEU A 92 -10.03 -6.39 -12.05
N VAL A 93 -9.58 -5.14 -12.13
CA VAL A 93 -9.62 -4.36 -13.38
C VAL A 93 -8.80 -5.03 -14.48
N LYS A 94 -7.57 -5.47 -14.16
CA LYS A 94 -6.69 -6.17 -15.13
C LYS A 94 -7.24 -7.52 -15.59
N SER A 95 -8.05 -8.18 -14.76
CA SER A 95 -8.67 -9.48 -15.06
C SER A 95 -9.95 -9.40 -15.90
N ALA A 96 -10.44 -8.19 -16.18
CA ALA A 96 -11.61 -7.98 -17.01
C ALA A 96 -11.31 -8.32 -18.47
N SER A 97 -12.21 -9.06 -19.12
CA SER A 97 -12.06 -9.46 -20.52
C SER A 97 -13.05 -8.70 -21.40
N PHE A 98 -12.56 -8.16 -22.52
CA PHE A 98 -13.37 -7.42 -23.49
C PHE A 98 -13.27 -7.97 -24.91
N ASN A 99 -12.44 -9.01 -25.13
CA ASN A 99 -12.08 -9.49 -26.47
C ASN A 99 -13.25 -10.10 -27.23
N ASP A 100 -14.20 -10.70 -26.51
CA ASP A 100 -15.35 -11.40 -27.08
C ASP A 100 -16.58 -10.50 -27.18
N LEU A 101 -16.45 -9.20 -26.91
CA LEU A 101 -17.57 -8.25 -26.88
C LEU A 101 -17.52 -7.32 -28.10
N ASP A 102 -18.69 -6.90 -28.58
CA ASP A 102 -18.75 -5.81 -29.55
C ASP A 102 -18.20 -4.51 -28.94
N LYS A 103 -17.72 -3.60 -29.80
CA LYS A 103 -17.00 -2.39 -29.37
C LYS A 103 -17.82 -1.49 -28.44
N VAL A 104 -19.14 -1.41 -28.63
CA VAL A 104 -20.00 -0.53 -27.84
C VAL A 104 -20.17 -1.11 -26.44
N LEU A 105 -20.55 -2.39 -26.35
CA LEU A 105 -20.71 -3.08 -25.07
C LEU A 105 -19.38 -3.19 -24.29
N ALA A 106 -18.27 -3.44 -24.99
CA ALA A 106 -16.94 -3.44 -24.42
C ALA A 106 -16.60 -2.10 -23.77
N THR A 107 -16.89 -0.99 -24.44
CA THR A 107 -16.63 0.36 -23.94
C THR A 107 -17.48 0.67 -22.72
N GLU A 108 -18.78 0.36 -22.76
CA GLU A 108 -19.69 0.59 -21.63
C GLU A 108 -19.26 -0.19 -20.38
N LEU A 109 -18.96 -1.48 -20.52
CA LEU A 109 -18.50 -2.32 -19.41
C LEU A 109 -17.14 -1.88 -18.88
N LYS A 110 -16.22 -1.48 -19.76
CA LYS A 110 -14.91 -0.96 -19.36
C LYS A 110 -15.06 0.31 -18.53
N ASN A 111 -15.88 1.26 -18.98
CA ASN A 111 -16.16 2.49 -18.25
C ASN A 111 -16.82 2.22 -16.89
N LYS A 112 -17.74 1.25 -16.83
CA LYS A 112 -18.38 0.83 -15.58
C LYS A 112 -17.39 0.23 -14.59
N ILE A 113 -16.54 -0.68 -15.04
CA ILE A 113 -15.49 -1.32 -14.22
C ILE A 113 -14.50 -0.27 -13.72
N GLN A 114 -14.01 0.61 -14.60
CA GLN A 114 -13.05 1.67 -14.22
C GLN A 114 -13.67 2.64 -13.21
N THR A 115 -14.93 3.03 -13.39
CA THR A 115 -15.64 3.89 -12.42
C THR A 115 -15.79 3.22 -11.05
N SER A 116 -16.23 1.96 -11.01
CA SER A 116 -16.34 1.22 -9.75
C SER A 116 -14.98 1.01 -9.07
N ALA A 117 -13.92 0.79 -9.85
CA ALA A 117 -12.56 0.66 -9.32
C ALA A 117 -12.06 1.96 -8.71
N MET A 118 -12.25 3.10 -9.38
CA MET A 118 -11.89 4.42 -8.84
C MET A 118 -12.65 4.73 -7.54
N LYS A 119 -13.94 4.40 -7.47
CA LYS A 119 -14.73 4.53 -6.23
C LYS A 119 -14.19 3.66 -5.09
N ALA A 120 -13.79 2.42 -5.40
CA ALA A 120 -13.19 1.52 -4.43
C ALA A 120 -11.83 2.05 -3.94
N VAL A 121 -10.93 2.45 -4.84
CA VAL A 121 -9.63 3.07 -4.51
C VAL A 121 -9.80 4.30 -3.62
N LYS A 122 -10.69 5.21 -4.02
CA LYS A 122 -11.01 6.42 -3.26
C LYS A 122 -11.45 6.07 -1.85
N THR A 123 -12.31 5.07 -1.70
CA THR A 123 -12.79 4.61 -0.39
C THR A 123 -11.66 4.00 0.46
N CYS A 124 -10.76 3.25 -0.16
CA CYS A 124 -9.58 2.71 0.51
C CYS A 124 -8.61 3.81 0.98
N SER A 125 -8.70 5.03 0.45
CA SER A 125 -7.72 6.11 0.66
C SER A 125 -8.25 7.26 1.56
N ILE A 126 -9.52 7.63 1.41
CA ILE A 126 -10.14 8.69 2.20
C ILE A 126 -10.18 8.30 3.68
N ARG A 127 -9.64 9.17 4.54
CA ARG A 127 -9.55 8.93 5.99
C ARG A 127 -8.82 7.63 6.36
N ASN A 128 -7.95 7.14 5.47
CA ASN A 128 -7.13 5.96 5.70
C ASN A 128 -5.67 6.24 5.27
N PRO A 129 -4.82 6.75 6.18
CA PRO A 129 -3.41 7.03 5.88
C PRO A 129 -2.65 5.80 5.35
N ALA A 130 -2.91 4.61 5.91
CA ALA A 130 -2.29 3.36 5.45
C ALA A 130 -2.70 2.99 4.01
N GLY A 131 -3.91 3.38 3.59
CA GLY A 131 -4.36 3.20 2.20
C GLY A 131 -3.65 4.15 1.24
N ARG A 132 -3.47 5.42 1.63
CA ARG A 132 -2.78 6.41 0.80
C ARG A 132 -1.31 6.06 0.60
N SER A 133 -0.59 5.74 1.68
CA SER A 133 0.83 5.37 1.61
C SER A 133 1.09 4.17 0.70
N ARG A 134 0.12 3.25 0.58
CA ARG A 134 0.21 2.06 -0.28
C ARG A 134 -0.24 2.26 -1.72
N ALA A 135 -0.81 3.41 -2.08
CA ALA A 135 -1.35 3.63 -3.43
C ALA A 135 -0.30 3.44 -4.53
N ARG A 136 0.96 3.85 -4.29
CA ARG A 136 2.08 3.68 -5.23
C ARG A 136 2.43 2.21 -5.41
N ALA A 137 2.81 1.55 -4.32
CA ALA A 137 3.09 0.12 -4.28
C ALA A 137 1.99 -0.71 -4.95
N ALA A 138 0.72 -0.34 -4.76
CA ALA A 138 -0.42 -1.05 -5.33
C ALA A 138 -0.66 -0.79 -6.84
N GLY A 139 0.08 0.14 -7.45
CA GLY A 139 -0.05 0.49 -8.87
C GLY A 139 -1.25 1.40 -9.17
N VAL A 140 -1.80 2.09 -8.17
CA VAL A 140 -2.96 2.98 -8.35
C VAL A 140 -2.59 4.17 -9.22
N VAL A 141 -1.40 4.73 -9.06
CA VAL A 141 -0.90 5.87 -9.85
C VAL A 141 -0.86 5.52 -11.34
N SER A 142 -0.28 4.37 -11.69
CA SER A 142 -0.24 3.90 -13.08
C SER A 142 -1.64 3.63 -13.63
N PHE A 143 -2.52 3.01 -12.83
CA PHE A 143 -3.92 2.78 -13.21
C PHE A 143 -4.66 4.11 -13.50
N LEU A 144 -4.52 5.10 -12.62
CA LEU A 144 -5.13 6.43 -12.83
C LEU A 144 -4.57 7.12 -14.05
N LYS A 145 -3.26 6.97 -14.32
CA LYS A 145 -2.65 7.49 -15.54
C LYS A 145 -3.28 6.88 -16.79
N GLU A 146 -3.39 5.55 -16.86
CA GLU A 146 -4.01 4.87 -18.00
C GLU A 146 -5.48 5.28 -18.22
N VAL A 147 -6.24 5.47 -17.13
CA VAL A 147 -7.63 5.93 -17.20
C VAL A 147 -7.72 7.38 -17.68
N LEU A 148 -6.90 8.27 -17.13
CA LEU A 148 -6.94 9.70 -17.44
C LEU A 148 -6.31 10.02 -18.80
N ASP A 149 -5.26 9.32 -19.22
CA ASP A 149 -4.71 9.45 -20.58
C ASP A 149 -5.81 9.15 -21.60
N ARG A 150 -6.59 8.07 -21.40
CA ARG A 150 -7.74 7.77 -22.26
C ARG A 150 -8.82 8.85 -22.19
N ALA A 151 -9.26 9.19 -20.98
CA ALA A 151 -10.39 10.10 -20.81
C ALA A 151 -10.08 11.53 -21.29
N VAL A 152 -8.83 11.99 -21.16
CA VAL A 152 -8.43 13.37 -21.47
C VAL A 152 -7.72 13.49 -22.81
N LEU A 153 -6.80 12.59 -23.17
CA LEU A 153 -6.02 12.70 -24.41
C LEU A 153 -6.76 12.13 -25.61
N GLU A 154 -7.44 10.98 -25.45
CA GLU A 154 -8.25 10.37 -26.52
C GLU A 154 -9.60 11.09 -26.69
N SER A 155 -9.86 12.13 -25.90
CA SER A 155 -11.07 12.98 -25.98
C SER A 155 -12.37 12.17 -25.85
N ASP A 156 -12.44 11.30 -24.84
CA ASP A 156 -13.69 10.61 -24.50
C ASP A 156 -14.77 11.67 -24.17
N PRO A 157 -15.93 11.69 -24.87
CA PRO A 157 -16.99 12.64 -24.57
C PRO A 157 -17.56 12.48 -23.15
N ASN A 158 -17.25 11.38 -22.46
CA ASN A 158 -17.69 11.10 -21.11
C ASN A 158 -16.80 11.75 -20.05
N ALA A 159 -17.08 13.03 -19.76
CA ALA A 159 -16.42 13.79 -18.69
C ALA A 159 -16.48 13.12 -17.31
N VAL A 160 -17.43 12.20 -17.07
CA VAL A 160 -17.61 11.50 -15.79
C VAL A 160 -16.39 10.66 -15.43
N ILE A 161 -15.75 10.01 -16.41
CA ILE A 161 -14.56 9.18 -16.16
C ILE A 161 -13.36 10.05 -15.77
N ALA A 162 -13.14 11.14 -16.49
CA ALA A 162 -12.10 12.11 -16.16
C ALA A 162 -12.32 12.73 -14.78
N GLU A 163 -13.57 13.09 -14.47
CA GLU A 163 -13.93 13.68 -13.19
C GLU A 163 -13.69 12.73 -12.02
N GLU A 164 -14.12 11.47 -12.14
CA GLU A 164 -13.89 10.45 -11.11
C GLU A 164 -12.39 10.14 -10.97
N GLY A 165 -11.64 10.16 -12.08
CA GLY A 165 -10.18 10.01 -12.08
C GLY A 165 -9.47 11.09 -11.29
N PHE A 166 -9.78 12.38 -11.55
CA PHE A 166 -9.20 13.48 -10.78
C PHE A 166 -9.66 13.49 -9.32
N THR A 167 -10.90 13.08 -9.03
CA THR A 167 -11.39 12.92 -7.65
C THR A 167 -10.59 11.85 -6.90
N THR A 168 -10.31 10.74 -7.55
CA THR A 168 -9.54 9.64 -6.97
C THR A 168 -8.08 10.02 -6.79
N LEU A 169 -7.51 10.75 -7.75
CA LEU A 169 -6.17 11.33 -7.62
C LEU A 169 -6.06 12.26 -6.41
N ALA A 170 -7.03 13.16 -6.22
CA ALA A 170 -7.08 14.03 -5.06
C ALA A 170 -7.19 13.23 -3.75
N ALA A 171 -7.94 12.14 -3.73
CA ALA A 171 -8.11 11.30 -2.55
C ALA A 171 -6.83 10.57 -2.12
N ILE A 172 -6.00 10.11 -3.07
CA ILE A 172 -4.71 9.46 -2.75
C ILE A 172 -3.63 10.47 -2.34
N CYS A 173 -3.71 11.71 -2.82
CA CYS A 173 -2.75 12.77 -2.48
C CYS A 173 -3.08 13.50 -1.16
N LEU A 174 -4.31 13.41 -0.67
CA LEU A 174 -4.76 14.17 0.48
C LEU A 174 -4.01 13.78 1.77
N GLY A 175 -3.07 14.61 2.23
CA GLY A 175 -2.25 14.32 3.41
C GLY A 175 -1.28 13.16 3.18
N ASP A 176 -0.80 13.00 1.94
CA ASP A 176 0.32 12.14 1.56
C ASP A 176 1.14 12.89 0.50
N ASP A 177 2.15 13.64 0.97
CA ASP A 177 2.92 14.55 0.14
C ASP A 177 3.83 13.80 -0.85
N LEU A 178 4.16 12.54 -0.57
CA LEU A 178 4.94 11.71 -1.49
C LEU A 178 4.10 11.30 -2.70
N ASN A 179 2.82 10.93 -2.49
CA ASN A 179 1.84 10.76 -3.57
C ASN A 179 1.61 12.05 -4.35
N ALA A 180 1.47 13.18 -3.65
CA ALA A 180 1.24 14.48 -4.28
C ALA A 180 2.43 14.89 -5.16
N LEU A 181 3.67 14.72 -4.67
CA LEU A 181 4.88 15.01 -5.43
C LEU A 181 5.01 14.11 -6.66
N GLN A 182 4.81 12.79 -6.53
CA GLN A 182 4.85 11.88 -7.69
C GLN A 182 3.77 12.27 -8.72
N SER A 183 2.57 12.56 -8.24
CA SER A 183 1.42 12.92 -9.07
C SER A 183 1.63 14.24 -9.79
N SER A 184 2.33 15.20 -9.19
CA SER A 184 2.69 16.47 -9.83
C SER A 184 3.53 16.28 -11.09
N ILE A 185 4.40 15.28 -11.11
CA ILE A 185 5.26 14.98 -12.26
C ILE A 185 4.46 14.28 -13.35
N ILE A 186 3.61 13.33 -12.95
CA ILE A 186 2.90 12.44 -13.86
C ILE A 186 1.67 13.11 -14.49
N PHE A 187 0.88 13.86 -13.72
CA PHE A 187 -0.46 14.32 -14.12
C PHE A 187 -0.56 15.80 -14.50
N LYS A 188 0.47 16.62 -14.27
CA LYS A 188 0.46 18.06 -14.63
C LYS A 188 0.13 18.33 -16.11
N PRO A 189 0.60 17.53 -17.09
CA PRO A 189 0.17 17.66 -18.48
C PRO A 189 -1.34 17.41 -18.67
N LEU A 190 -1.89 16.43 -17.95
CA LEU A 190 -3.32 16.06 -18.03
C LEU A 190 -4.22 17.11 -17.40
N LEU A 191 -3.80 17.72 -16.28
CA LEU A 191 -4.52 18.83 -15.65
C LEU A 191 -4.63 20.01 -16.62
N SER A 192 -3.53 20.39 -17.27
CA SER A 192 -3.50 21.47 -18.26
C SER A 192 -4.41 21.15 -19.45
N LYS A 193 -4.34 19.93 -19.98
CA LYS A 193 -5.15 19.50 -21.13
C LYS A 193 -6.64 19.44 -20.79
N SER A 194 -7.01 19.00 -19.60
CA SER A 194 -8.42 18.84 -19.19
C SER A 194 -9.22 20.14 -19.24
N LYS A 195 -8.58 21.29 -18.96
CA LYS A 195 -9.20 22.63 -19.09
C LYS A 195 -9.63 22.95 -20.52
N THR A 196 -8.91 22.43 -21.51
CA THR A 196 -9.22 22.63 -22.93
C THR A 196 -10.24 21.62 -23.46
N VAL A 197 -10.21 20.39 -22.96
CA VAL A 197 -11.10 19.30 -23.41
C VAL A 197 -12.49 19.45 -22.78
N PHE A 198 -12.57 19.96 -21.56
CA PHE A 198 -13.81 20.07 -20.80
C PHE A 198 -14.07 21.49 -20.27
N PRO A 199 -14.16 22.50 -21.15
CA PRO A 199 -14.20 23.92 -20.76
C PRO A 199 -15.43 24.30 -19.92
N ASP A 200 -16.56 23.60 -20.09
CA ASP A 200 -17.80 23.90 -19.38
C ASP A 200 -18.02 23.07 -18.10
N ALA A 201 -17.11 22.12 -17.81
CA ALA A 201 -17.23 21.22 -16.68
C ALA A 201 -16.75 21.90 -15.38
N LYS A 202 -17.60 22.73 -14.75
CA LYS A 202 -17.28 23.47 -13.50
C LYS A 202 -16.70 22.57 -12.40
N SER A 203 -17.27 21.37 -12.25
CA SER A 203 -16.84 20.39 -11.26
C SER A 203 -15.42 19.88 -11.49
N MET A 204 -14.98 19.79 -12.75
CA MET A 204 -13.60 19.43 -13.11
C MET A 204 -12.64 20.59 -12.95
N HIS A 205 -13.07 21.82 -13.23
CA HIS A 205 -12.26 23.02 -12.98
C HIS A 205 -11.88 23.16 -11.50
N GLN A 206 -12.83 22.89 -10.59
CA GLN A 206 -12.55 22.89 -9.16
C GLN A 206 -11.52 21.82 -8.75
N LYS A 207 -11.65 20.60 -9.27
CA LYS A 207 -10.73 19.49 -8.97
C LYS A 207 -9.33 19.73 -9.52
N THR A 208 -9.24 20.24 -10.74
CA THR A 208 -7.96 20.56 -11.39
C THR A 208 -7.25 21.69 -10.67
N LEU A 209 -7.97 22.76 -10.31
CA LEU A 209 -7.42 23.86 -9.51
C LEU A 209 -6.93 23.39 -8.13
N TYR A 210 -7.70 22.53 -7.46
CA TYR A 210 -7.28 21.93 -6.18
C TYR A 210 -5.97 21.17 -6.33
N LEU A 211 -5.88 20.27 -7.32
CA LEU A 211 -4.69 19.46 -7.56
C LEU A 211 -3.48 20.32 -7.94
N GLU A 212 -3.66 21.33 -8.81
CA GLU A 212 -2.58 22.27 -9.16
C GLU A 212 -2.06 23.03 -7.95
N THR A 213 -2.97 23.48 -7.08
CA THR A 213 -2.59 24.20 -5.85
C THR A 213 -1.85 23.28 -4.88
N LEU A 214 -2.34 22.05 -4.69
CA LEU A 214 -1.69 21.03 -3.85
C LEU A 214 -0.29 20.70 -4.38
N PHE A 215 -0.16 20.45 -5.68
CA PHE A 215 1.12 20.14 -6.31
C PHE A 215 2.11 21.28 -6.17
N ALA A 216 1.69 22.52 -6.39
CA ALA A 216 2.56 23.68 -6.21
C ALA A 216 3.00 23.87 -4.74
N ALA A 217 2.12 23.61 -3.78
CA ALA A 217 2.46 23.68 -2.36
C ALA A 217 3.51 22.62 -1.97
N VAL A 218 3.30 21.37 -2.39
CA VAL A 218 4.22 20.26 -2.11
C VAL A 218 5.56 20.44 -2.84
N GLU A 219 5.55 20.86 -4.11
CA GLU A 219 6.79 21.19 -4.85
C GLU A 219 7.62 22.23 -4.10
N LYS A 220 6.98 23.24 -3.50
CA LYS A 220 7.64 24.28 -2.70
C LYS A 220 8.18 23.74 -1.37
N GLU A 221 7.42 22.93 -0.65
CA GLU A 221 7.87 22.34 0.61
C GLU A 221 9.05 21.37 0.40
N GLN A 222 9.09 20.71 -0.75
CA GLN A 222 10.11 19.74 -1.12
C GLN A 222 11.24 20.34 -1.98
N GLU A 223 11.34 21.67 -2.04
CA GLU A 223 12.30 22.37 -2.89
C GLU A 223 13.74 21.92 -2.63
N LYS A 224 14.12 21.68 -1.37
CA LYS A 224 15.46 21.19 -1.00
C LYS A 224 15.76 19.83 -1.66
N LEU A 225 14.82 18.89 -1.61
CA LEU A 225 14.95 17.59 -2.25
C LEU A 225 15.09 17.75 -3.77
N ILE A 226 14.18 18.52 -4.38
CA ILE A 226 14.14 18.76 -5.82
C ILE A 226 15.46 19.38 -6.29
N GLN A 227 15.96 20.40 -5.61
CA GLN A 227 17.24 21.03 -5.95
C GLN A 227 18.42 20.04 -5.84
N THR A 228 18.43 19.18 -4.82
CA THR A 228 19.50 18.18 -4.65
C THR A 228 19.50 17.18 -5.80
N ILE A 229 18.35 16.63 -6.16
CA ILE A 229 18.25 15.58 -7.19
C ILE A 229 18.41 16.13 -8.61
N THR A 230 18.01 17.39 -8.87
CA THR A 230 18.22 18.03 -10.18
C THR A 230 19.68 18.42 -10.44
N LYS A 231 20.47 18.71 -9.39
CA LYS A 231 21.91 19.03 -9.54
C LYS A 231 22.78 17.84 -9.95
N ALA A 232 22.26 16.61 -9.86
CA ALA A 232 22.99 15.39 -10.18
C ALA A 232 22.90 14.99 -11.68
N ASP A 233 22.22 15.78 -12.52
CA ASP A 233 21.88 15.39 -13.90
C ASP A 233 23.08 15.45 -14.87
N GLY A 234 23.39 14.29 -15.45
CA GLY A 234 24.27 14.09 -16.61
C GLY A 234 23.84 12.93 -17.52
N GLY A 235 22.60 12.43 -17.41
CA GLY A 235 22.09 11.25 -18.14
C GLY A 235 20.69 11.43 -18.75
N GLU A 236 20.13 10.38 -19.38
CA GLU A 236 18.84 10.41 -20.10
C GLU A 236 17.59 10.54 -19.21
N LYS A 237 17.67 10.15 -17.93
CA LYS A 237 16.56 10.27 -16.96
C LYS A 237 16.78 11.47 -16.05
N THR A 238 15.70 12.18 -15.73
CA THR A 238 15.74 13.27 -14.74
C THR A 238 15.99 12.71 -13.34
N GLY A 239 16.71 13.44 -12.47
CA GLY A 239 16.92 13.03 -11.07
C GLY A 239 15.62 12.73 -10.29
N LEU A 240 14.51 13.38 -10.63
CA LEU A 240 13.17 13.10 -10.07
C LEU A 240 12.64 11.71 -10.47
N GLN A 241 12.86 11.28 -11.71
CA GLN A 241 12.48 9.94 -12.14
C GLN A 241 13.28 8.88 -11.40
N ILE A 242 14.59 9.07 -11.25
CA ILE A 242 15.46 8.15 -10.51
C ILE A 242 15.03 8.06 -9.03
N PHE A 243 14.68 9.20 -8.42
CA PHE A 243 14.15 9.23 -7.06
C PHE A 243 12.91 8.34 -6.91
N PHE A 244 11.92 8.49 -7.78
CA PHE A 244 10.70 7.69 -7.70
C PHE A 244 10.91 6.22 -8.09
N GLU A 245 11.82 5.92 -9.02
CA GLU A 245 12.22 4.53 -9.32
C GLU A 245 12.85 3.85 -8.09
N ASN A 246 13.69 4.58 -7.35
CA ASN A 246 14.27 4.07 -6.10
C ASN A 246 13.22 3.87 -5.00
N VAL A 247 12.23 4.78 -4.89
CA VAL A 247 11.11 4.63 -3.96
C VAL A 247 10.26 3.40 -4.33
N ASP A 248 9.90 3.24 -5.61
CA ASP A 248 9.10 2.11 -6.09
C ASP A 248 9.82 0.76 -5.86
N GLU A 249 11.12 0.69 -6.17
CA GLU A 249 11.91 -0.52 -5.91
C GLU A 249 12.08 -0.77 -4.41
N CYS A 250 12.22 0.28 -3.59
CA CYS A 250 12.26 0.15 -2.15
C CYS A 250 10.96 -0.45 -1.59
N GLU A 251 9.79 0.04 -2.01
CA GLU A 251 8.49 -0.51 -1.60
C GLU A 251 8.30 -1.97 -2.05
N LYS A 252 8.84 -2.34 -3.22
CA LYS A 252 8.86 -3.72 -3.70
C LYS A 252 9.75 -4.62 -2.83
N GLU A 253 10.96 -4.19 -2.51
CA GLU A 253 11.89 -4.93 -1.65
C GLU A 253 11.34 -5.10 -0.24
N ILE A 254 10.66 -4.09 0.32
CA ILE A 254 9.97 -4.21 1.62
C ILE A 254 8.91 -5.32 1.58
N ARG A 255 8.13 -5.42 0.51
CA ARG A 255 7.09 -6.45 0.37
C ARG A 255 7.68 -7.85 0.26
N ILE A 256 8.72 -8.03 -0.56
CA ILE A 256 9.41 -9.31 -0.69
C ILE A 256 10.06 -9.69 0.65
N GLY A 257 10.73 -8.73 1.29
CA GLY A 257 11.31 -8.89 2.62
C GLY A 257 10.27 -9.28 3.67
N PHE A 258 9.07 -8.70 3.60
CA PHE A 258 7.97 -9.03 4.51
C PHE A 258 7.43 -10.45 4.29
N GLY A 259 7.21 -10.88 3.04
CA GLY A 259 6.82 -12.26 2.76
C GLY A 259 7.85 -13.28 3.29
N HIS A 260 9.15 -12.97 3.14
CA HIS A 260 10.20 -13.79 3.76
C HIS A 260 10.23 -13.72 5.28
N LEU A 261 9.82 -12.60 5.88
CA LEU A 261 9.72 -12.46 7.34
C LEU A 261 8.59 -13.33 7.90
N GLU A 262 7.46 -13.41 7.21
CA GLU A 262 6.31 -14.26 7.57
C GLU A 262 6.63 -15.75 7.40
N ASP A 263 7.42 -16.10 6.37
CA ASP A 263 7.93 -17.45 6.13
C ASP A 263 9.10 -17.85 7.07
N GLU A 264 9.44 -17.02 8.07
CA GLU A 264 10.59 -17.20 8.97
C GLU A 264 11.96 -17.32 8.25
N LYS A 265 12.05 -16.87 7.00
CA LYS A 265 13.28 -16.80 6.18
C LYS A 265 14.05 -15.52 6.50
N TYR A 266 14.43 -15.34 7.76
CA TYR A 266 14.96 -14.07 8.30
C TYR A 266 16.22 -13.55 7.58
N ALA A 267 17.12 -14.43 7.14
CA ALA A 267 18.33 -14.02 6.41
C ALA A 267 17.99 -13.39 5.03
N MET A 268 17.02 -13.97 4.31
CA MET A 268 16.52 -13.43 3.04
C MET A 268 15.80 -12.11 3.29
N SER A 269 14.94 -12.07 4.31
CA SER A 269 14.23 -10.86 4.72
C SER A 269 15.18 -9.69 5.00
N ASN A 270 16.24 -9.92 5.80
CA ASN A 270 17.25 -8.91 6.11
C ASN A 270 18.00 -8.43 4.84
N LYS A 271 18.29 -9.31 3.89
CA LYS A 271 18.91 -8.93 2.60
C LYS A 271 18.05 -7.90 1.85
N HIS A 272 16.75 -8.15 1.74
CA HIS A 272 15.82 -7.23 1.08
C HIS A 272 15.67 -5.90 1.83
N TYR A 273 15.57 -5.91 3.17
CA TYR A 273 15.49 -4.65 3.92
C TYR A 273 16.77 -3.81 3.84
N LYS A 274 17.96 -4.45 3.80
CA LYS A 274 19.22 -3.74 3.56
C LYS A 274 19.24 -3.07 2.19
N HIS A 275 18.79 -3.79 1.16
CA HIS A 275 18.68 -3.23 -0.18
C HIS A 275 17.68 -2.08 -0.23
N ALA A 276 16.47 -2.26 0.31
CA ALA A 276 15.46 -1.21 0.44
C ALA A 276 16.03 0.05 1.11
N LEU A 277 16.71 -0.10 2.25
CA LEU A 277 17.32 1.03 2.96
C LEU A 277 18.36 1.76 2.10
N SER A 278 19.19 1.02 1.35
CA SER A 278 20.21 1.59 0.47
C SER A 278 19.64 2.45 -0.66
N LEU A 279 18.43 2.14 -1.14
CA LEU A 279 17.76 2.88 -2.22
C LEU A 279 17.30 4.27 -1.76
N ILE A 280 16.88 4.41 -0.49
CA ILE A 280 16.30 5.66 0.02
C ILE A 280 17.26 6.50 0.87
N THR A 281 18.29 5.87 1.45
CA THR A 281 19.28 6.54 2.33
C THR A 281 19.89 7.82 1.73
N PRO A 282 20.24 7.87 0.42
CA PRO A 282 20.78 9.09 -0.18
C PRO A 282 19.89 10.33 -0.05
N TYR A 283 18.59 10.15 0.13
CA TYR A 283 17.61 11.24 0.14
C TYR A 283 17.17 11.67 1.56
N LEU A 284 17.40 10.84 2.59
CA LEU A 284 16.85 11.02 3.94
C LEU A 284 17.27 12.34 4.62
N SER A 285 18.40 12.93 4.25
CA SER A 285 18.86 14.22 4.80
C SER A 285 18.22 15.45 4.12
N HIS A 286 17.46 15.24 3.05
CA HIS A 286 16.90 16.28 2.19
C HIS A 286 15.37 16.34 2.23
N THR A 287 14.69 15.33 2.80
CA THR A 287 13.23 15.27 2.87
C THR A 287 12.74 14.43 4.04
N SER A 288 11.58 14.79 4.59
CA SER A 288 10.82 13.97 5.55
C SER A 288 9.82 13.03 4.88
N LEU A 289 9.62 13.12 3.55
CA LEU A 289 8.66 12.29 2.81
C LEU A 289 8.90 10.78 2.95
N LEU A 290 10.13 10.41 3.27
CA LEU A 290 10.58 9.02 3.37
C LEU A 290 10.60 8.50 4.80
N ASP A 291 10.17 9.30 5.78
CA ASP A 291 10.27 8.96 7.19
C ASP A 291 9.45 7.72 7.56
N GLU A 292 8.20 7.63 7.08
CA GLU A 292 7.34 6.46 7.32
C GLU A 292 7.96 5.18 6.72
N LEU A 293 8.46 5.28 5.48
CA LEU A 293 9.09 4.17 4.78
C LEU A 293 10.36 3.69 5.51
N MET A 294 11.18 4.65 5.97
CA MET A 294 12.39 4.36 6.74
C MET A 294 12.06 3.67 8.08
N VAL A 295 11.04 4.15 8.79
CA VAL A 295 10.56 3.54 10.03
C VAL A 295 10.11 2.09 9.80
N GLU A 296 9.35 1.84 8.73
CA GLU A 296 8.91 0.50 8.36
C GLU A 296 10.09 -0.43 8.04
N ILE A 297 11.05 0.02 7.21
CA ILE A 297 12.23 -0.78 6.85
C ILE A 297 13.04 -1.13 8.09
N ARG A 298 13.39 -0.14 8.91
CA ARG A 298 14.27 -0.35 10.07
C ARG A 298 13.62 -1.21 11.14
N SER A 299 12.32 -1.02 11.41
CA SER A 299 11.62 -1.85 12.40
C SER A 299 11.56 -3.32 11.99
N LYS A 300 11.27 -3.62 10.72
CA LYS A 300 11.26 -4.98 10.18
C LYS A 300 12.67 -5.57 10.05
N LYS A 301 13.65 -4.76 9.65
CA LYS A 301 15.07 -5.15 9.61
C LYS A 301 15.61 -5.51 10.99
N ALA A 302 15.31 -4.71 12.02
CA ALA A 302 15.68 -5.00 13.40
C ALA A 302 15.09 -6.35 13.87
N LYS A 303 13.82 -6.63 13.55
CA LYS A 303 13.20 -7.92 13.84
C LYS A 303 13.94 -9.07 13.15
N ALA A 304 14.22 -8.97 11.86
CA ALA A 304 14.97 -10.01 11.13
C ALA A 304 16.42 -10.18 11.64
N ALA A 305 17.08 -9.09 12.03
CA ALA A 305 18.42 -9.09 12.61
C ALA A 305 18.46 -9.81 13.97
N MET A 306 17.47 -9.55 14.82
CA MET A 306 17.31 -10.23 16.11
C MET A 306 17.23 -11.75 15.96
N GLU A 307 16.41 -12.23 15.02
CA GLU A 307 16.20 -13.67 14.78
C GLU A 307 17.40 -14.35 14.08
N THR A 308 18.27 -13.58 13.43
CA THR A 308 19.51 -14.10 12.82
C THR A 308 20.76 -13.97 13.70
N GLY A 309 20.59 -13.57 14.97
CA GLY A 309 21.71 -13.37 15.90
C GLY A 309 22.57 -12.14 15.61
N LYS A 310 22.13 -11.25 14.71
CA LYS A 310 22.84 -10.02 14.35
C LYS A 310 22.43 -8.88 15.29
N PHE A 311 22.73 -9.06 16.57
CA PHE A 311 22.22 -8.17 17.62
C PHE A 311 22.71 -6.72 17.48
N ASP A 312 23.94 -6.50 17.02
CA ASP A 312 24.45 -5.13 16.79
C ASP A 312 23.67 -4.39 15.70
N GLU A 313 23.28 -5.08 14.61
CA GLU A 313 22.43 -4.48 13.57
C GLU A 313 21.03 -4.17 14.13
N CYS A 314 20.48 -5.03 14.99
CA CYS A 314 19.22 -4.78 15.68
C CYS A 314 19.31 -3.55 16.60
N LEU A 315 20.39 -3.42 17.36
CA LEU A 315 20.64 -2.28 18.24
C LEU A 315 20.79 -0.98 17.46
N GLU A 316 21.51 -0.98 16.34
CA GLU A 316 21.66 0.20 15.47
C GLU A 316 20.30 0.70 14.99
N ASP A 317 19.49 -0.19 14.39
CA ASP A 317 18.18 0.19 13.84
C ASP A 317 17.21 0.64 14.93
N THR A 318 17.16 -0.08 16.07
CA THR A 318 16.24 0.28 17.16
C THR A 318 16.67 1.57 17.87
N SER A 319 17.96 1.85 18.03
CA SER A 319 18.46 3.10 18.63
C SER A 319 18.03 4.31 17.79
N LEU A 320 18.29 4.26 16.48
CA LEU A 320 17.92 5.34 15.56
C LEU A 320 16.41 5.63 15.56
N LEU A 321 15.58 4.59 15.68
CA LEU A 321 14.13 4.75 15.76
C LEU A 321 13.66 5.28 17.12
N LEU A 322 14.28 4.87 18.22
CA LEU A 322 13.92 5.31 19.57
C LEU A 322 14.37 6.73 19.89
N GLU A 323 15.43 7.23 19.23
CA GLU A 323 15.90 8.61 19.33
C GLU A 323 14.98 9.62 18.59
N ARG A 324 14.18 9.13 17.63
CA ARG A 324 13.22 9.99 16.91
C ARG A 324 12.10 10.45 17.84
N LYS A 325 11.87 11.76 17.88
CA LYS A 325 10.75 12.37 18.63
C LYS A 325 9.38 11.96 18.09
N ASP A 326 9.33 11.57 16.81
CA ASP A 326 8.08 11.29 16.08
C ASP A 326 7.70 9.81 16.04
N THR A 327 8.32 8.93 16.86
CA THR A 327 7.75 7.60 17.15
C THR A 327 6.53 7.76 18.07
N ALA A 328 5.49 8.39 17.53
CA ALA A 328 4.22 8.70 18.21
C ALA A 328 3.33 7.46 18.37
N GLU A 329 3.53 6.41 17.57
CA GLU A 329 2.79 5.17 17.71
C GLU A 329 3.33 4.37 18.90
N GLU A 330 2.58 4.43 20.00
CA GLU A 330 2.93 3.79 21.27
C GLU A 330 3.22 2.29 21.12
N ASN A 331 2.44 1.58 20.29
CA ASN A 331 2.65 0.16 20.00
C ASN A 331 3.98 -0.12 19.30
N LEU A 332 4.34 0.70 18.31
CA LEU A 332 5.63 0.59 17.63
C LEU A 332 6.76 0.86 18.61
N ARG A 333 6.65 1.92 19.42
CA ARG A 333 7.65 2.27 20.43
C ARG A 333 7.84 1.15 21.47
N ILE A 334 6.74 0.56 21.95
CA ILE A 334 6.74 -0.62 22.82
C ILE A 334 7.53 -1.74 22.14
N ASN A 335 7.17 -2.12 20.91
CA ASN A 335 7.83 -3.22 20.19
C ASN A 335 9.32 -2.98 19.96
N LEU A 336 9.71 -1.75 19.62
CA LEU A 336 11.11 -1.36 19.46
C LEU A 336 11.89 -1.46 20.78
N LEU A 337 11.30 -1.01 21.90
CA LEU A 337 11.91 -1.17 23.23
C LEU A 337 12.05 -2.64 23.61
N LYS A 338 11.08 -3.51 23.27
CA LYS A 338 11.19 -4.97 23.49
C LYS A 338 12.39 -5.54 22.73
N LEU A 339 12.49 -5.25 21.43
CA LEU A 339 13.59 -5.73 20.59
C LEU A 339 14.94 -5.22 21.08
N HIS A 340 15.03 -3.92 21.40
CA HIS A 340 16.24 -3.28 21.86
C HIS A 340 16.76 -3.86 23.20
N ALA A 341 15.88 -4.02 24.19
CA ALA A 341 16.24 -4.65 25.47
C ALA A 341 16.70 -6.11 25.31
N LYS A 342 16.03 -6.86 24.43
CA LYS A 342 16.39 -8.26 24.13
C LYS A 342 17.78 -8.30 23.49
N ALA A 343 18.04 -7.45 22.49
CA ALA A 343 19.35 -7.39 21.82
C ALA A 343 20.48 -6.97 22.79
N LEU A 344 20.25 -5.99 23.67
CA LEU A 344 21.23 -5.59 24.70
C LEU A 344 21.60 -6.75 25.64
N THR A 345 20.60 -7.52 26.07
CA THR A 345 20.84 -8.70 26.91
C THR A 345 21.68 -9.75 26.17
N MET A 346 21.37 -10.01 24.90
CA MET A 346 22.09 -11.01 24.09
C MET A 346 23.54 -10.64 23.81
N VAL A 347 23.90 -9.34 23.80
CA VAL A 347 25.30 -8.89 23.67
C VAL A 347 26.01 -8.70 25.02
N GLY A 348 25.41 -9.14 26.13
CA GLY A 348 25.98 -9.04 27.47
C GLY A 348 25.87 -7.65 28.13
N ARG A 349 25.13 -6.71 27.53
CA ARG A 349 24.86 -5.36 28.09
C ARG A 349 23.61 -5.38 28.98
N GLU A 350 23.59 -6.28 29.97
CA GLU A 350 22.41 -6.55 30.79
C GLU A 350 21.89 -5.33 31.54
N GLN A 351 22.79 -4.47 32.05
CA GLN A 351 22.40 -3.30 32.84
C GLN A 351 21.62 -2.29 31.98
N GLU A 352 22.10 -2.03 30.78
CA GLU A 352 21.41 -1.16 29.82
C GLU A 352 20.08 -1.79 29.37
N GLY A 353 20.04 -3.12 29.20
CA GLY A 353 18.82 -3.86 28.93
C GLY A 353 17.76 -3.65 30.03
N LYS A 354 18.17 -3.70 31.31
CA LYS A 354 17.29 -3.43 32.46
C LYS A 354 16.76 -1.99 32.46
N GLU A 355 17.59 -1.00 32.12
CA GLU A 355 17.16 0.40 32.01
C GLU A 355 16.10 0.59 30.92
N VAL A 356 16.26 -0.08 29.78
CA VAL A 356 15.30 -0.05 28.67
C VAL A 356 14.00 -0.76 29.06
N LEU A 357 14.07 -1.90 29.76
CA LEU A 357 12.90 -2.57 30.32
C LEU A 357 12.17 -1.71 31.36
N ALA A 358 12.89 -0.94 32.17
CA ALA A 358 12.28 0.02 33.10
C ALA A 358 11.53 1.15 32.36
N LYS A 359 12.06 1.64 31.23
CA LYS A 359 11.33 2.57 30.34
C LYS A 359 10.08 1.94 29.75
N LEU A 360 10.17 0.67 29.33
CA LEU A 360 9.03 -0.09 28.82
C LEU A 360 7.94 -0.27 29.89
N LYS A 361 8.32 -0.50 31.15
CA LYS A 361 7.39 -0.65 32.28
C LYS A 361 6.50 0.58 32.49
N LEU A 362 7.06 1.78 32.27
CA LEU A 362 6.30 3.03 32.37
C LEU A 362 5.25 3.17 31.26
N LEU A 363 5.49 2.57 30.09
CA LEU A 363 4.60 2.64 28.92
C LEU A 363 3.60 1.48 28.86
N SER A 364 4.00 0.27 29.29
CA SER A 364 3.15 -0.93 29.24
C SER A 364 3.55 -1.95 30.33
N PRO A 365 2.97 -1.88 31.54
CA PRO A 365 3.31 -2.77 32.66
C PRO A 365 3.12 -4.28 32.38
N GLN A 366 2.16 -4.65 31.53
CA GLN A 366 1.88 -6.05 31.19
C GLN A 366 2.97 -6.70 30.32
N SER A 367 3.69 -5.90 29.53
CA SER A 367 4.73 -6.36 28.60
C SER A 367 6.04 -6.78 29.30
N GLU A 368 6.28 -6.32 30.52
CA GLU A 368 7.50 -6.66 31.29
C GLU A 368 7.49 -8.12 31.74
N GLN A 369 6.33 -8.65 32.14
CA GLN A 369 6.20 -10.02 32.64
C GLN A 369 6.49 -11.04 31.54
N GLU A 370 5.96 -10.81 30.33
CA GLU A 370 6.19 -11.67 29.16
C GLU A 370 7.68 -11.73 28.77
N ILE A 371 8.36 -10.58 28.74
CA ILE A 371 9.77 -10.51 28.34
C ILE A 371 10.69 -11.08 29.43
N SER A 372 10.41 -10.77 30.70
CA SER A 372 11.17 -11.31 31.83
C SER A 372 11.05 -12.84 31.91
N GLN A 373 9.93 -13.40 31.47
CA GLN A 373 9.73 -14.84 31.39
C GLN A 373 10.48 -15.45 30.19
N GLN A 374 10.39 -14.85 29.00
CA GLN A 374 11.12 -15.29 27.80
C GLN A 374 12.65 -15.21 27.96
N LEU A 375 13.16 -14.18 28.65
CA LEU A 375 14.59 -14.04 28.97
C LEU A 375 15.07 -15.13 29.96
N LYS A 376 14.22 -15.52 30.92
CA LYS A 376 14.53 -16.64 31.84
C LYS A 376 14.53 -17.99 31.14
N GLU A 377 13.77 -18.15 30.06
CA GLU A 377 13.69 -19.38 29.26
C GLU A 377 14.86 -19.50 28.28
N SER A 378 15.33 -18.39 27.69
CA SER A 378 16.46 -18.37 26.74
C SER A 378 17.82 -18.59 27.42
N VAL A 379 18.02 -18.12 28.66
CA VAL A 379 19.25 -18.38 29.44
C VAL A 379 19.38 -19.85 29.88
N LYS A 380 18.30 -20.63 29.87
CA LYS A 380 18.32 -22.06 30.25
C LYS A 380 18.75 -23.02 29.14
N ILE A 381 18.96 -22.54 27.91
CA ILE A 381 19.34 -23.39 26.77
C ILE A 381 20.87 -23.54 26.66
N ASP A 382 21.63 -22.66 27.31
CA ASP A 382 23.11 -22.65 27.28
C ASP A 382 23.77 -23.06 28.62
N ALA A 383 23.02 -23.63 29.57
CA ALA A 383 23.51 -24.21 30.83
C ALA A 383 23.24 -25.71 30.89
#